data_AF-A0A925MKJ6-F1
#
_entry.id   AF-A0A925MKJ6-F1
#
_cell.length_a   1.000
_cell.length_b   1.000
_cell.length_c   1.000
_cell.angle_alpha   90.00
_cell.angle_beta   90.00
_cell.angle_gamma   90.00
#
_symmetry.space_group_name_H-M   'P 1'
#
loop_
_entity.id
_entity.type
_entity.pdbx_description
1 polymer ?
#
loop_
_entity_poly.entity_id
_entity_poly.type
_entity_poly.pdbx_seq_one_letter_code
_entity_poly.pdbx_strand_id
1 'polypeptide(L)'
;AVAVDPGSGKILLLSKRTEPPILYELPLRPESNAASIASRIGTTEVNAPIPSFIPYRNQPTGMDISADSSVAAVVTYYGVFLYARKPKQTWPEAFAAKPAKLGSHGLHQAEAIALSSDGDTIFVISEGPSSPITRFLRSD
;
A
#
# COMPACT_ATOMS: atom_id res chain seq x y z
N ALA A 1 -3.25 6.52 1.62
CA ALA A 1 -3.61 5.09 1.70
C ALA A 1 -3.53 4.63 3.16
N VAL A 2 -4.29 3.59 3.53
CA VAL A 2 -4.35 3.04 4.90
C VAL A 2 -4.41 1.52 4.83
N ALA A 3 -3.77 0.83 5.77
CA ALA A 3 -3.93 -0.60 5.97
C ALA A 3 -3.75 -0.98 7.44
N VAL A 4 -4.23 -2.16 7.81
CA VAL A 4 -4.09 -2.73 9.16
C VAL A 4 -3.11 -3.89 9.10
N ASP A 5 -2.09 -3.87 9.95
CA ASP A 5 -1.25 -5.03 10.24
C ASP A 5 -1.81 -5.75 11.47
N PRO A 6 -2.54 -6.86 11.30
CA PRO A 6 -3.11 -7.59 12.42
C PRO A 6 -2.05 -8.26 13.29
N GLY A 7 -0.91 -8.66 12.72
CA GLY A 7 0.16 -9.35 13.44
C GLY A 7 0.88 -8.46 14.46
N SER A 8 1.04 -7.17 14.15
CA SER A 8 1.64 -6.20 15.08
C SER A 8 0.61 -5.29 15.78
N GLY A 9 -0.67 -5.39 15.43
CA GLY A 9 -1.73 -4.56 16.00
C GLY A 9 -1.56 -3.08 15.65
N LYS A 10 -1.16 -2.80 14.40
CA LYS A 10 -0.85 -1.44 13.91
C LYS A 10 -1.74 -1.05 12.74
N ILE A 11 -1.97 0.25 12.60
CA ILE A 11 -2.52 0.86 11.39
C ILE A 11 -1.37 1.62 10.73
N LEU A 12 -1.14 1.38 9.45
CA LEU A 12 -0.19 2.12 8.65
C LEU A 12 -0.90 3.10 7.74
N LEU A 13 -0.31 4.28 7.57
CA LEU A 13 -0.78 5.32 6.68
C LEU A 13 0.34 5.74 5.74
N LEU A 14 0.03 5.85 4.45
CA LEU A 14 0.89 6.51 3.47
C LEU A 14 0.24 7.83 3.04
N SER A 15 1.00 8.92 3.15
CA SER A 15 0.55 10.24 2.71
C SER A 15 0.37 10.29 1.19
N LYS A 16 -0.67 10.99 0.73
CA LYS A 16 -0.90 11.34 -0.67
C LYS A 16 -0.46 12.79 -0.88
N ARG A 17 0.14 13.10 -2.04
CA ARG A 17 0.68 14.42 -2.44
C ARG A 17 1.84 14.93 -1.57
N THR A 18 2.61 14.02 -0.97
CA THR A 18 3.91 14.32 -0.35
C THR A 18 4.99 13.58 -1.14
N GLU A 19 6.14 14.21 -1.35
CA GLU A 19 7.24 13.64 -2.13
C GLU A 19 8.55 13.69 -1.32
N PRO A 20 9.12 12.54 -0.94
CA PRO A 20 8.54 11.20 -1.06
C PRO A 20 7.31 11.01 -0.14
N PRO A 21 6.39 10.07 -0.44
CA PRO A 21 5.34 9.68 0.49
C PRO A 21 5.90 9.32 1.88
N ILE A 22 5.27 9.85 2.93
CA ILE A 22 5.60 9.59 4.33
C ILE A 22 4.77 8.41 4.83
N LEU A 23 5.45 7.49 5.51
CA LEU A 23 4.84 6.39 6.26
C LEU A 23 4.60 6.82 7.71
N TYR A 24 3.36 6.68 8.15
CA TYR A 24 2.96 6.87 9.54
C TYR A 24 2.40 5.59 10.14
N GLU A 25 2.44 5.50 11.48
CA GLU A 25 1.89 4.41 12.26
C GLU A 25 0.97 4.90 13.38
N LEU A 26 -0.08 4.13 13.65
CA LEU A 26 -0.98 4.26 14.80
C LEU A 26 -1.19 2.88 15.45
N PRO A 27 -1.48 2.80 16.77
CA PRO A 27 -1.97 1.57 17.36
C PRO A 27 -3.38 1.26 16.83
N LEU A 28 -3.64 -0.01 16.50
CA LEU A 28 -4.98 -0.48 16.12
C LEU A 28 -5.96 -0.40 17.30
N ARG A 29 -5.45 -0.60 18.51
CA ARG A 29 -6.20 -0.49 19.77
C ARG A 29 -5.52 0.56 20.64
N PRO A 30 -5.98 1.82 20.62
CA PRO A 30 -5.42 2.86 21.47
C PRO A 30 -5.75 2.59 22.94
N GLU A 31 -4.88 3.03 23.85
CA GLU A 31 -5.06 2.86 25.30
C GLU A 31 -6.19 3.73 25.88
N SER A 32 -6.61 4.76 25.15
CA SER A 32 -7.71 5.65 25.55
C SER A 32 -8.57 6.04 24.35
N ASN A 33 -9.74 6.60 24.63
CA ASN A 33 -10.67 7.13 23.62
C ASN A 33 -10.27 8.51 23.10
N ALA A 34 -9.13 9.07 23.51
CA ALA A 34 -8.62 10.31 22.96
C ALA A 34 -8.17 10.11 21.51
N ALA A 35 -8.17 11.20 20.73
CA ALA A 35 -7.64 11.18 19.37
C ALA A 35 -6.18 10.69 19.36
N SER A 36 -5.90 9.67 18.56
CA SER A 36 -4.54 9.15 18.41
C SER A 36 -3.77 9.97 17.36
N ILE A 37 -2.52 10.33 17.67
CA ILE A 37 -1.64 11.06 16.76
C ILE A 37 -0.71 10.04 16.07
N ALA A 38 -0.68 10.07 14.74
CA ALA A 38 0.13 9.15 13.96
C ALA A 38 1.62 9.53 14.06
N SER A 39 2.48 8.56 14.37
CA SER A 39 3.93 8.77 14.39
C SER A 39 4.49 8.64 12.98
N ARG A 40 5.32 9.59 12.55
CA ARG A 40 6.10 9.46 11.31
C ARG A 40 7.21 8.42 11.54
N ILE A 41 7.20 7.34 10.77
CA ILE A 41 8.12 6.21 10.95
C ILE A 41 9.03 5.97 9.74
N GLY A 42 8.76 6.59 8.60
CA GLY A 42 9.61 6.45 7.41
C GLY A 42 9.08 7.18 6.19
N THR A 43 9.66 6.85 5.06
CA THR A 43 9.22 7.29 3.73
C THR A 43 9.29 6.10 2.78
N THR A 44 8.58 6.17 1.66
CA THR A 44 8.72 5.19 0.59
C THR A 44 8.76 5.88 -0.75
N GLU A 45 9.53 5.34 -1.68
CA GLU A 45 9.60 5.82 -3.06
C GLU A 45 9.15 4.71 -3.99
N VAL A 46 8.13 5.03 -4.78
CA VAL A 46 7.69 4.19 -5.89
C VAL A 46 7.91 4.94 -7.18
N ASN A 47 8.41 4.22 -8.16
CA ASN A 47 8.62 4.75 -9.50
C ASN A 47 7.89 3.86 -10.49
N ALA A 48 6.97 4.47 -11.24
CA ALA A 48 6.34 3.84 -12.38
C ALA A 48 7.41 3.16 -13.25
N PRO A 49 7.25 1.88 -13.61
CA PRO A 49 8.22 1.10 -14.37
C PRO A 49 8.54 1.70 -15.75
N ILE A 50 7.66 2.53 -16.31
CA ILE A 50 7.86 3.21 -17.59
C ILE A 50 7.45 4.69 -17.48
N PRO A 51 7.98 5.56 -18.35
CA PRO A 51 7.48 6.92 -18.49
C PRO A 51 5.97 6.92 -18.75
N SER A 52 5.23 7.73 -17.98
CA SER A 52 3.79 7.87 -18.11
C SER A 52 3.40 9.33 -17.89
N PHE A 53 2.44 9.80 -18.70
CA PHE A 53 1.91 11.15 -18.65
C PHE A 53 0.81 11.33 -17.59
N ILE A 54 0.50 10.29 -16.81
CA ILE A 54 -0.48 10.37 -15.72
C ILE A 54 0.06 11.32 -14.63
N PRO A 55 -0.66 12.41 -14.31
CA PRO A 55 -0.30 13.29 -13.20
C PRO A 55 -0.26 12.52 -11.89
N TYR A 56 0.77 12.77 -11.07
CA TYR A 56 0.92 12.13 -9.76
C TYR A 56 0.97 10.59 -9.81
N ARG A 57 1.39 9.99 -10.93
CA ARG A 57 1.43 8.53 -11.17
C ARG A 57 2.02 7.68 -10.03
N ASN A 58 2.97 8.23 -9.28
CA ASN A 58 3.66 7.54 -8.18
C ASN A 58 2.96 7.72 -6.82
N GLN A 59 1.91 8.54 -6.74
CA GLN A 59 1.27 8.86 -5.46
C GLN A 59 0.36 7.71 -5.02
N PRO A 60 0.48 7.24 -3.76
CA PRO A 60 -0.30 6.11 -3.27
C PRO A 60 -1.77 6.50 -3.10
N THR A 61 -2.65 5.62 -3.51
CA THR A 61 -4.10 5.80 -3.42
C THR A 61 -4.75 4.76 -2.50
N GLY A 62 -4.28 3.51 -2.54
CA GLY A 62 -4.73 2.42 -1.67
C GLY A 62 -3.58 1.57 -1.13
N MET A 63 -3.82 0.87 -0.02
CA MET A 63 -2.86 -0.05 0.58
C MET A 63 -3.62 -1.20 1.26
N ASP A 64 -3.04 -2.38 1.27
CA ASP A 64 -3.50 -3.52 2.06
C ASP A 64 -2.30 -4.33 2.58
N ILE A 65 -2.49 -5.11 3.64
CA ILE A 65 -1.46 -5.96 4.24
C ILE A 65 -2.00 -7.39 4.33
N SER A 66 -1.17 -8.36 3.95
CA SER A 66 -1.57 -9.77 3.99
C SER A 66 -1.87 -10.25 5.42
N ALA A 67 -2.71 -11.27 5.56
CA ALA A 67 -3.12 -11.78 6.87
C ALA A 67 -1.95 -12.26 7.75
N ASP A 68 -0.93 -12.86 7.12
CA ASP A 68 0.33 -13.27 7.77
C ASP A 68 1.32 -12.11 8.00
N SER A 69 0.94 -10.91 7.55
CA SER A 69 1.68 -9.67 7.69
C SER A 69 3.09 -9.74 7.05
N SER A 70 3.24 -10.54 6.00
CA SER A 70 4.49 -10.72 5.24
C SER A 70 4.63 -9.79 4.03
N VAL A 71 3.53 -9.19 3.56
CA VAL A 71 3.56 -8.25 2.44
C VAL A 71 2.59 -7.10 2.63
N ALA A 72 3.00 -5.89 2.25
CA ALA A 72 2.09 -4.78 2.00
C ALA A 72 1.96 -4.58 0.48
N ALA A 73 0.72 -4.49 0.00
CA ALA A 73 0.41 -4.14 -1.38
C ALA A 73 -0.05 -2.68 -1.44
N VAL A 74 0.56 -1.87 -2.31
CA VAL A 74 0.21 -0.47 -2.51
C VAL A 74 -0.17 -0.25 -3.96
N VAL A 75 -1.32 0.39 -4.18
CA VAL A 75 -1.69 0.92 -5.49
C VAL A 75 -1.42 2.41 -5.55
N THR A 76 -0.87 2.86 -6.67
CA THR A 76 -0.75 4.27 -7.04
C THR A 76 -1.70 4.59 -8.19
N TYR A 77 -1.73 5.83 -8.65
CA TYR A 77 -2.44 6.19 -9.89
C TYR A 77 -1.96 5.47 -11.16
N TYR A 78 -0.83 4.77 -11.12
CA TYR A 78 -0.28 4.05 -12.28
C TYR A 78 -0.21 2.54 -12.09
N GLY A 79 0.24 2.05 -10.94
CA GLY A 79 0.61 0.65 -10.82
C GLY A 79 0.54 0.09 -9.41
N VAL A 80 0.86 -1.20 -9.31
CA VAL A 80 0.81 -1.97 -8.07
C VAL A 80 2.22 -2.35 -7.64
N PHE A 81 2.50 -2.13 -6.35
CA PHE A 81 3.80 -2.31 -5.74
C PHE A 81 3.68 -3.21 -4.50
N LEU A 82 4.59 -4.17 -4.35
CA LEU A 82 4.64 -5.07 -3.21
C LEU A 82 5.89 -4.82 -2.37
N TYR A 83 5.68 -4.68 -1.07
CA TYR A 83 6.71 -4.54 -0.06
C TYR A 83 6.75 -5.80 0.79
N ALA A 84 7.69 -6.69 0.47
CA ALA A 84 7.92 -7.88 1.27
C ALA A 84 8.55 -7.47 2.62
N ARG A 85 7.99 -8.00 3.71
CA ARG A 85 8.49 -7.84 5.07
C ARG A 85 9.04 -9.18 5.54
N LYS A 86 10.37 -9.24 5.67
CA LYS A 86 11.06 -10.43 6.18
C LYS A 86 10.74 -10.65 7.66
N PRO A 87 10.87 -11.88 8.19
CA PRO A 87 10.76 -12.13 9.62
C PRO A 87 11.67 -11.18 10.40
N LYS A 88 11.12 -10.55 11.46
CA LYS A 88 11.77 -9.54 12.32
C LYS A 88 12.07 -8.19 11.67
N GLN A 89 11.77 -8.02 10.38
CA GLN A 89 11.86 -6.72 9.71
C GLN A 89 10.67 -5.85 10.12
N THR A 90 10.94 -4.58 10.42
CA THR A 90 9.93 -3.57 10.70
C THR A 90 9.31 -3.04 9.41
N TRP A 91 8.14 -2.41 9.48
CA TRP A 91 7.54 -1.77 8.30
C TRP A 91 8.40 -0.65 7.71
N PRO A 92 9.03 0.26 8.48
CA PRO A 92 9.96 1.23 7.93
C PRO A 92 11.07 0.60 7.08
N GLU A 93 11.66 -0.49 7.55
CA GLU A 93 12.70 -1.21 6.79
C GLU A 93 12.14 -1.87 5.53
N ALA A 94 10.93 -2.42 5.58
CA ALA A 94 10.28 -3.00 4.40
C ALA A 94 9.91 -1.94 3.34
N PHE A 95 9.40 -0.77 3.78
CA PHE A 95 9.04 0.35 2.90
C PHE A 95 10.23 1.14 2.35
N ALA A 96 11.38 1.07 3.02
CA ALA A 96 12.66 1.59 2.54
C ALA A 96 13.32 0.68 1.50
N ALA A 97 12.95 -0.61 1.46
CA ALA A 97 13.43 -1.53 0.44
C ALA A 97 12.76 -1.26 -0.92
N LYS A 98 13.43 -1.67 -2.00
CA LYS A 98 12.88 -1.57 -3.35
C LYS A 98 11.67 -2.51 -3.49
N PRO A 99 10.46 -2.00 -3.78
CA PRO A 99 9.30 -2.86 -3.93
C PRO A 99 9.36 -3.67 -5.23
N ALA A 100 8.73 -4.84 -5.22
CA ALA A 100 8.41 -5.55 -6.45
C ALA A 100 7.30 -4.78 -7.19
N LYS A 101 7.39 -4.71 -8.52
CA LYS A 101 6.46 -3.97 -9.37
C LYS A 101 5.64 -4.97 -10.17
N LEU A 102 4.33 -5.02 -9.98
CA LEU A 102 3.46 -5.91 -10.75
C LEU A 102 3.02 -5.29 -12.09
N GLY A 103 3.29 -4.00 -12.29
CA GLY A 103 3.05 -3.28 -13.54
C GLY A 103 1.87 -2.31 -13.47
N SER A 104 1.43 -1.87 -14.64
CA SER A 104 0.27 -0.97 -14.79
C SER A 104 -1.04 -1.72 -14.54
N HIS A 105 -1.99 -1.08 -13.87
CA HIS A 105 -3.34 -1.63 -13.70
C HIS A 105 -4.30 -1.32 -14.85
N GLY A 106 -3.96 -0.36 -15.72
CA GLY A 106 -4.82 0.03 -16.86
C GLY A 106 -6.17 0.65 -16.47
N LEU A 107 -6.30 1.07 -15.21
CA LEU A 107 -7.52 1.63 -14.63
C LEU A 107 -7.43 3.16 -14.58
N HIS A 108 -8.55 3.83 -14.77
CA HIS A 108 -8.67 5.26 -14.50
C HIS A 108 -8.89 5.48 -12.99
N GLN A 109 -8.09 6.31 -12.33
CA GLN A 109 -8.23 6.59 -10.89
C GLN A 109 -8.38 5.33 -10.01
N ALA A 110 -7.40 4.42 -10.05
CA ALA A 110 -7.37 3.32 -9.10
C ALA A 110 -7.23 3.87 -7.67
N GLU A 111 -8.21 3.58 -6.80
CA GLU A 111 -8.26 4.13 -5.43
C GLU A 111 -8.44 3.08 -4.34
N ALA A 112 -8.60 1.80 -4.70
CA ALA A 112 -8.63 0.71 -3.74
C ALA A 112 -7.85 -0.51 -4.23
N ILE A 113 -7.30 -1.24 -3.27
CA ILE A 113 -6.54 -2.49 -3.44
C ILE A 113 -6.92 -3.43 -2.29
N ALA A 114 -6.97 -4.72 -2.56
CA ALA A 114 -7.17 -5.75 -1.55
C ALA A 114 -6.36 -7.02 -1.90
N LEU A 115 -5.82 -7.67 -0.88
CA LEU A 115 -5.24 -9.00 -0.95
C LEU A 115 -6.33 -10.05 -0.66
N SER A 116 -6.27 -11.19 -1.35
CA SER A 116 -7.04 -12.37 -0.96
C SER A 116 -6.58 -12.90 0.40
N SER A 117 -7.41 -13.75 1.03
CA SER A 117 -7.12 -14.31 2.35
C SER A 117 -5.83 -15.13 2.42
N ASP A 118 -5.44 -15.75 1.31
CA ASP A 118 -4.17 -16.47 1.14
C ASP A 118 -2.97 -15.54 0.81
N GLY A 119 -3.25 -14.28 0.44
CA GLY A 119 -2.25 -13.28 0.07
C GLY A 119 -1.70 -13.41 -1.36
N ASP A 120 -2.20 -14.36 -2.17
CA ASP A 120 -1.63 -14.67 -3.48
C ASP A 120 -2.29 -13.90 -4.63
N THR A 121 -3.51 -13.42 -4.42
CA THR A 121 -4.25 -12.63 -5.39
C THR A 121 -4.43 -11.20 -4.91
N ILE A 122 -4.24 -10.24 -5.81
CA ILE A 122 -4.43 -8.82 -5.55
C ILE A 122 -5.51 -8.29 -6.47
N PHE A 123 -6.49 -7.61 -5.90
CA PHE A 123 -7.58 -6.94 -6.61
C PHE A 123 -7.39 -5.43 -6.54
N VAL A 124 -7.53 -4.75 -7.68
CA VAL A 124 -7.46 -3.29 -7.76
C VAL A 124 -8.69 -2.78 -8.50
N ILE A 125 -9.27 -1.68 -8.01
CA ILE A 125 -10.49 -1.12 -8.56
C ILE A 125 -10.42 0.42 -8.67
N SER A 126 -11.08 0.95 -9.70
CA SER A 126 -11.31 2.39 -9.88
C SER A 126 -12.34 2.96 -8.91
N GLU A 127 -12.20 4.24 -8.60
CA GLU A 127 -13.29 5.05 -8.06
C GLU A 127 -14.49 5.07 -9.04
N GLY A 128 -15.72 5.03 -8.50
CA GLY A 128 -16.95 5.20 -9.28
C GLY A 128 -17.86 3.98 -9.38
N PRO A 129 -19.07 4.13 -9.95
CA PRO A 129 -20.03 3.06 -10.12
C PRO A 129 -19.62 2.10 -11.25
N SER A 130 -19.88 0.81 -11.07
CA SER A 130 -19.61 -0.24 -12.08
C SER A 130 -18.14 -0.30 -12.54
N SER A 131 -17.21 0.09 -11.67
CA SER A 131 -15.78 0.11 -11.96
C SER A 131 -15.22 -1.30 -12.21
N PRO A 132 -14.39 -1.48 -13.24
CA PRO A 132 -13.73 -2.76 -13.48
C PRO A 132 -12.75 -3.10 -12.36
N ILE A 133 -12.62 -4.40 -12.08
CA ILE A 133 -11.63 -4.95 -11.15
C ILE A 133 -10.51 -5.58 -11.97
N THR A 134 -9.28 -5.10 -11.78
CA THR A 134 -8.08 -5.72 -12.32
C THR A 134 -7.49 -6.66 -11.27
N ARG A 135 -7.06 -7.85 -11.72
CA ARG A 135 -6.45 -8.87 -10.86
C ARG A 135 -4.96 -9.02 -11.18
N PHE A 136 -4.15 -9.12 -10.14
CA PHE A 136 -2.75 -9.51 -10.21
C PHE A 136 -2.51 -10.76 -9.37
N LEU A 137 -1.45 -11.50 -9.71
CA LEU A 137 -0.92 -12.59 -8.89
C LEU A 137 0.37 -12.12 -8.25
N ARG A 138 0.56 -12.47 -6.98
CA ARG A 138 1.85 -12.36 -6.30
C ARG A 138 2.74 -13.45 -6.88
N SER A 139 3.64 -13.09 -7.78
CA SER A 139 4.69 -14.00 -8.23
C SER A 139 5.66 -14.26 -7.07
N ASP A 140 6.05 -15.53 -6.88
CA ASP A 140 7.08 -15.95 -5.91
C ASP A 140 8.44 -15.25 -6.13
#